data_AF-A0A7W8K495-F1
#
_entry.id   AF-A0A7W8K495-F1
#
_cell.length_a   1.000
_cell.length_b   1.000
_cell.length_c   1.000
_cell.angle_alpha   90.00
_cell.angle_beta   90.00
_cell.angle_gamma   90.00
#
_symmetry.space_group_name_H-M   'P 1'
#
loop_
_entity.id
_entity.type
_entity.pdbx_description
1 polymer ?
#
loop_
_entity_poly.entity_id
_entity_poly.type
_entity_poly.pdbx_seq_one_letter_code
_entity_poly.pdbx_strand_id
1 'polypeptide(L)' 'MNSITLEYAVVTDPDAFVGFKYYVKAGQAFNADDFADAYKLNRPDLDPGSVLATREAAAKLQPGEWLTVSHSVVA' A
#
# COMPACT_ATOMS: atom_id res chain seq x y z
N MET A 1 -15.77 4.66 12.02
CA MET A 1 -14.57 4.05 12.64
C MET A 1 -13.85 3.36 11.50
N ASN A 2 -12.62 3.76 11.20
CA ASN A 2 -11.84 3.04 10.19
C ASN A 2 -11.22 1.84 10.91
N SER A 3 -11.53 0.65 10.44
CA SER A 3 -11.07 -0.59 11.08
C SER A 3 -9.85 -1.17 10.39
N ILE A 4 -9.32 -0.52 9.34
CA ILE A 4 -8.23 -1.06 8.53
C ILE A 4 -7.12 -0.04 8.41
N THR A 5 -5.94 -0.37 8.91
CA THR A 5 -4.73 0.45 8.77
C THR A 5 -3.87 -0.13 7.65
N LEU A 6 -3.34 0.75 6.78
CA LEU A 6 -2.35 0.37 5.78
C LEU A 6 -0.94 0.41 6.37
N GLU A 7 -0.15 -0.58 6.00
CA GLU A 7 1.26 -0.69 6.33
C GLU A 7 2.05 -0.75 5.03
N TYR A 8 3.24 -0.16 5.00
CA TYR A 8 4.06 -0.15 3.81
C TYR A 8 5.53 -0.41 4.14
N ALA A 9 6.23 -0.97 3.16
CA ALA A 9 7.67 -1.16 3.20
C ALA A 9 8.28 -0.87 1.83
N VAL A 10 9.44 -0.23 1.82
CA VAL A 10 10.22 -0.01 0.59
C VAL A 10 11.10 -1.22 0.35
N VAL A 11 11.04 -1.77 -0.86
CA VAL A 11 11.81 -2.94 -1.28
C VAL A 11 12.48 -2.66 -2.62
N THR A 12 13.69 -3.17 -2.79
CA THR A 12 14.47 -3.06 -4.04
C THR A 12 14.42 -4.35 -4.86
N ASP A 13 13.93 -5.44 -4.26
CA ASP A 13 13.75 -6.75 -4.88
C ASP A 13 12.32 -7.26 -4.64
N PRO A 14 11.36 -6.93 -5.53
CA PRO A 14 9.97 -7.37 -5.39
C PRO A 14 9.79 -8.88 -5.65
N ASP A 15 10.74 -9.52 -6.34
CA ASP A 15 10.69 -10.96 -6.68
C ASP A 15 11.06 -11.87 -5.49
N ALA A 16 11.68 -11.29 -4.45
CA ALA A 16 12.02 -12.03 -3.22
C ALA A 16 10.80 -12.46 -2.40
N PHE A 17 9.59 -11.94 -2.69
CA PHE A 17 8.38 -12.28 -1.94
C PHE A 17 7.59 -13.39 -2.60
N VAL A 18 7.32 -14.45 -1.83
CA VAL A 18 6.40 -15.52 -2.24
C VAL A 18 4.97 -15.12 -1.87
N GLY A 19 4.10 -14.92 -2.87
CA GLY A 19 2.66 -14.69 -2.69
C GLY A 19 2.16 -13.37 -3.29
N PHE A 20 0.86 -13.13 -3.18
CA PHE A 20 0.23 -11.90 -3.65
C PHE A 20 0.58 -10.74 -2.71
N LYS A 21 1.16 -9.67 -3.27
CA LYS A 21 1.38 -8.39 -2.61
C LYS A 21 1.01 -7.28 -3.56
N TYR A 22 0.51 -6.18 -3.01
CA TYR A 22 0.27 -4.97 -3.74
C TYR A 22 1.56 -4.14 -3.80
N TYR A 23 1.98 -3.80 -5.01
CA TYR A 23 3.21 -3.06 -5.25
C TYR A 23 2.91 -1.71 -5.91
N VAL A 24 3.61 -0.68 -5.48
CA VAL A 24 3.67 0.61 -6.16
C VAL A 24 5.09 0.82 -6.66
N LYS A 25 5.25 0.94 -7.98
CA LYS A 25 6.55 1.24 -8.58
C LYS A 25 6.96 2.68 -8.30
N ALA A 26 8.26 2.94 -8.19
CA ALA A 26 8.76 4.31 -8.25
C ALA A 26 8.20 5.08 -9.46
N GLY A 27 7.65 6.26 -9.21
CA GLY A 27 6.98 7.09 -10.22
C GLY A 27 5.48 6.78 -10.42
N GLN A 28 4.93 5.72 -9.83
CA GLN A 28 3.49 5.51 -9.73
C GLN A 28 2.93 6.12 -8.44
N ALA A 29 1.72 6.67 -8.54
CA ALA A 29 0.95 7.08 -7.37
C ALA A 29 0.23 5.87 -6.77
N PHE A 30 0.22 5.76 -5.44
CA PHE A 30 -0.63 4.80 -4.75
C PHE A 30 -2.11 5.18 -4.94
N ASN A 31 -2.92 4.22 -5.38
CA ASN A 31 -4.37 4.33 -5.50
C ASN A 31 -5.03 3.44 -4.45
N ALA A 32 -5.71 4.08 -3.50
CA ALA A 32 -6.36 3.38 -2.40
C ALA A 32 -7.62 2.63 -2.82
N ASP A 33 -8.28 3.06 -3.90
CA ASP A 33 -9.45 2.38 -4.47
C ASP A 33 -9.03 1.08 -5.15
N ASP A 34 -7.95 1.13 -5.95
CA ASP A 34 -7.34 -0.06 -6.57
C ASP A 34 -6.84 -1.06 -5.51
N PHE A 35 -6.21 -0.57 -4.45
CA PHE A 35 -5.80 -1.39 -3.31
C PHE A 35 -6.99 -2.05 -2.61
N ALA A 36 -8.06 -1.29 -2.36
CA ALA A 36 -9.26 -1.83 -1.72
C ALA A 36 -9.90 -2.93 -2.59
N ASP A 37 -10.01 -2.71 -3.90
CA ASP A 37 -10.52 -3.70 -4.85
C ASP A 37 -9.64 -4.95 -4.90
N ALA A 38 -8.32 -4.78 -4.93
CA ALA A 38 -7.35 -5.88 -4.97
C ALA A 38 -7.46 -6.82 -3.75
N TYR A 39 -7.74 -6.27 -2.57
CA TYR A 39 -7.91 -7.02 -1.33
C TYR A 39 -9.38 -7.27 -0.95
N LYS A 40 -10.34 -6.88 -1.80
CA LYS A 40 -11.79 -6.98 -1.54
C LYS A 40 -12.22 -6.30 -0.23
N LEU A 41 -11.61 -5.15 0.06
CA LEU A 41 -11.90 -4.30 1.21
C LEU A 41 -12.85 -3.18 0.80
N ASN A 42 -13.57 -2.59 1.76
CA ASN A 42 -14.30 -1.36 1.47
C ASN A 42 -13.39 -0.15 1.64
N ARG A 43 -13.35 0.71 0.62
CA ARG A 43 -12.58 1.95 0.63
C ARG A 43 -12.83 2.85 1.86
N PRO A 44 -14.07 2.99 2.38
CA PRO A 44 -14.36 3.78 3.57
C PRO A 44 -13.82 3.19 4.89
N ASP A 45 -13.48 1.90 4.92
CA ASP A 45 -12.95 1.24 6.13
C ASP A 45 -11.44 1.48 6.30
N LEU A 46 -10.77 1.93 5.24
CA LEU A 46 -9.34 2.27 5.25
C LEU A 46 -9.09 3.57 6.00
N ASP A 47 -8.14 3.53 6.94
CA ASP A 47 -7.73 4.70 7.69
C ASP A 47 -7.11 5.76 6.76
N PRO A 48 -7.67 6.98 6.69
CA PRO A 48 -7.21 8.02 5.76
C PRO A 48 -5.80 8.50 6.07
N GLY A 49 -5.35 8.41 7.33
CA GLY A 49 -3.98 8.75 7.72
C GLY A 49 -2.96 7.77 7.15
N SER A 50 -3.22 6.47 7.29
CA SER A 50 -2.38 5.41 6.73
C SER A 50 -2.38 5.41 5.20
N VAL A 51 -3.53 5.72 4.58
CA VAL A 51 -3.63 5.93 3.13
C VAL A 51 -2.76 7.11 2.69
N LEU A 52 -2.85 8.26 3.37
CA LEU A 52 -2.03 9.42 3.05
C LEU A 52 -0.54 9.10 3.20
N ALA A 53 -0.13 8.48 4.30
CA ALA A 53 1.26 8.09 4.54
C ALA A 53 1.79 7.15 3.45
N THR A 54 0.99 6.17 3.02
CA THR A 54 1.33 5.25 1.92
C THR A 54 1.50 6.00 0.59
N ARG A 55 0.64 6.99 0.30
CA ARG A 55 0.77 7.83 -0.91
C ARG A 55 2.04 8.67 -0.89
N GLU A 56 2.36 9.28 0.24
CA GLU A 56 3.58 10.05 0.41
C GLU A 56 4.83 9.18 0.30
N ALA A 57 4.80 7.96 0.85
CA ALA A 57 5.89 7.00 0.72
C ALA A 57 6.10 6.59 -0.74
N ALA A 58 5.02 6.29 -1.48
CA ALA A 58 5.09 5.99 -2.90
C ALA A 58 5.68 7.15 -3.72
N ALA A 59 5.33 8.40 -3.39
CA ALA A 59 5.86 9.59 -4.05
C ALA A 59 7.36 9.83 -3.77
N LYS A 60 7.91 9.27 -2.70
CA LYS A 60 9.32 9.42 -2.30
C LYS A 60 10.23 8.30 -2.82
N LEU A 61 9.66 7.26 -3.44
CA LEU A 61 10.42 6.13 -3.99
C LEU A 61 11.46 6.58 -5.00
N GLN A 62 12.67 6.05 -4.88
CA GLN A 62 13.75 6.26 -5.84
C GLN A 62 13.65 5.27 -7.01
N PRO A 63 14.23 5.57 -8.18
CA PRO A 63 14.27 4.64 -9.30
C PRO A 63 14.87 3.29 -8.89
N GLY A 64 14.13 2.20 -9.14
CA GLY A 64 14.51 0.84 -8.74
C GLY A 64 13.90 0.38 -7.41
N GLU A 65 13.25 1.28 -6.67
CA GLU A 65 12.49 0.95 -5.47
C GLU A 65 11.02 0.70 -5.78
N TRP A 66 10.41 -0.12 -4.92
CA TRP A 66 9.01 -0.47 -4.94
C TRP A 66 8.46 -0.33 -3.53
N LEU A 67 7.23 0.16 -3.41
CA LEU A 67 6.50 0.15 -2.14
C LEU A 67 5.62 -1.09 -2.11
N THR A 68 5.83 -1.98 -1.14
CA THR A 68 4.88 -3.05 -0.84
C THR A 68 3.87 -2.50 0.14
N VAL A 69 2.58 -2.68 -0.13
CA VAL A 69 1.50 -2.24 0.74
C VAL A 69 0.75 -3.45 1.27
N SER A 70 0.53 -3.50 2.58
CA SER A 70 -0.28 -4.46 3.29
C SER A 70 -1.33 -3.75 4.14
N HIS A 71 -2.24 -4.51 4.73
CA HIS A 71 -3.27 -3.98 5.61
C HIS A 71 -3.40 -4.84 6.86
N SER A 72 -3.78 -4.20 7.96
CA SER A 72 -4.06 -4.83 9.24
C SER A 72 -5.42 -4.36 9.74
N VAL A 73 -6.26 -5.29 10.21
CA VAL A 73 -7.57 -4.98 10.76
C VAL A 73 -7.43 -4.71 12.25
N VAL A 74 -7.81 -3.50 12.68
CA VAL A 74 -7.85 -3.08 14.07
C VAL A 74 -9.19 -3.54 14.64
N ALA A 75 -9.14 -4.55 15.52
CA ALA A 75 -10.31 -5.12 16.21
C ALA A 75 -10.78 -4.25 17.38
#